data_AF-W5SXI2-F1
#
_entry.id   AF-W5SXI2-F1
#
_cell.length_a   1.000
_cell.length_b   1.000
_cell.length_c   1.000
_cell.angle_alpha   90.00
_cell.angle_beta   90.00
_cell.angle_gamma   90.00
#
_symmetry.space_group_name_H-M   'P 1'
#
loop_
_entity.id
_entity.type
_entity.pdbx_description
1 polymer ?
#
loop_
_entity_poly.entity_id
_entity_poly.type
_entity_poly.pdbx_seq_one_letter_code
_entity_poly.pdbx_strand_id
1 'polypeptide(L)'
;MGKVIFKSEILKEMIRNSNDFEDILFNRKDECGDIMFENLNKQGFTIGNAKWCLDVFLGFCKEDYEEAFECGITKINKNSIFVNKSFKLSMFLDRMLCLFDEALSLGTSIEIA
;
A
#
# COMPACT_ATOMS: atom_id res chain seq x y z
N MET A 1 23.17 8.22 -8.52
CA MET A 1 22.06 8.71 -9.37
C MET A 1 20.84 7.87 -9.07
N GLY A 2 19.88 8.43 -8.34
CA GLY A 2 18.60 7.77 -8.05
C GLY A 2 17.65 7.81 -9.24
N LYS A 3 16.53 7.12 -9.13
CA LYS A 3 15.45 7.08 -10.13
C LYS A 3 14.23 7.85 -9.60
N VAL A 4 13.45 8.43 -10.50
CA VAL A 4 12.14 9.00 -10.16
C VAL A 4 11.07 8.03 -10.63
N ILE A 5 10.13 7.71 -9.75
CA ILE A 5 8.94 6.89 -10.05
C ILE A 5 7.71 7.77 -9.88
N PHE A 6 6.83 7.81 -10.87
CA PHE A 6 5.57 8.53 -10.75
C PHE A 6 4.57 7.69 -9.96
N LYS A 7 3.77 8.34 -9.10
CA LYS A 7 2.70 7.65 -8.35
C LYS A 7 1.73 6.93 -9.30
N SER A 8 1.47 7.50 -10.48
CA SER A 8 0.63 6.86 -11.50
C SER A 8 1.19 5.53 -12.02
N GLU A 9 2.51 5.33 -12.01
CA GLU A 9 3.12 4.04 -12.36
C GLU A 9 2.88 3.00 -11.27
N ILE A 10 3.06 3.40 -10.01
CA ILE A 10 2.79 2.55 -8.85
C ILE A 10 1.31 2.13 -8.85
N LEU A 11 0.39 3.08 -9.01
CA LEU A 11 -1.05 2.81 -9.05
C LEU A 11 -1.44 1.84 -10.17
N LYS A 12 -0.84 1.98 -11.36
CA LYS A 12 -1.07 1.02 -12.46
C LYS A 12 -0.64 -0.39 -12.08
N GLU A 13 0.48 -0.51 -11.38
CA GLU A 13 0.99 -1.81 -10.96
C GLU A 13 0.16 -2.40 -9.82
N MET A 14 -0.32 -1.59 -8.87
CA MET A 14 -1.26 -2.03 -7.85
C MET A 14 -2.55 -2.58 -8.47
N ILE A 15 -3.11 -1.91 -9.48
CA ILE A 15 -4.30 -2.38 -10.18
C ILE A 15 -4.04 -3.67 -10.97
N ARG A 16 -2.85 -3.85 -11.53
CA ARG A 16 -2.48 -5.12 -12.20
C ARG A 16 -2.37 -6.28 -11.24
N ASN A 17 -1.97 -6.01 -9.99
CA ASN A 17 -1.84 -7.01 -8.92
C ASN A 17 -3.00 -6.87 -7.92
N SER A 18 -4.20 -6.50 -8.39
CA SER A 18 -5.35 -6.20 -7.53
C SER A 18 -5.69 -7.34 -6.58
N ASN A 19 -5.55 -8.59 -7.03
CA ASN A 19 -5.90 -9.76 -6.24
C ASN A 19 -5.13 -9.83 -4.91
N ASP A 20 -3.83 -9.48 -4.90
CA ASP A 20 -3.02 -9.50 -3.69
C ASP A 20 -3.52 -8.47 -2.66
N PHE A 21 -3.98 -7.30 -3.15
CA PHE A 21 -4.58 -6.26 -2.33
C PHE A 21 -5.97 -6.66 -1.84
N GLU A 22 -6.79 -7.28 -2.69
CA GLU A 22 -8.13 -7.77 -2.31
C GLU A 22 -8.04 -8.86 -1.24
N ASP A 23 -7.06 -9.76 -1.34
CA ASP A 23 -6.86 -10.84 -0.39
C ASP A 23 -6.53 -10.32 1.02
N ILE A 24 -5.65 -9.31 1.10
CA ILE A 24 -5.26 -8.72 2.39
C ILE A 24 -6.32 -7.76 2.92
N LEU A 25 -6.87 -6.90 2.06
CA LEU A 25 -7.76 -5.82 2.50
C LEU A 25 -9.22 -6.26 2.61
N PHE A 26 -9.72 -7.15 1.74
CA PHE A 26 -11.16 -7.40 1.61
C PHE A 26 -11.59 -8.82 1.96
N ASN A 27 -10.68 -9.79 1.94
CA ASN A 27 -10.99 -11.18 2.31
C ASN A 27 -10.64 -11.50 3.77
N ARG A 28 -10.15 -10.50 4.52
CA ARG A 28 -9.82 -10.67 5.93
C ARG A 28 -11.07 -10.79 6.78
N LYS A 29 -11.02 -11.77 7.68
CA LYS A 29 -12.07 -12.07 8.64
C LYS A 29 -11.65 -11.60 10.03
N ASP A 30 -12.60 -11.11 10.81
CA ASP A 30 -12.40 -10.87 12.23
C ASP A 30 -12.36 -12.19 13.03
N GLU A 31 -12.25 -12.08 14.36
CA GLU A 31 -12.22 -13.25 15.26
C GLU A 31 -13.50 -14.10 15.20
N CYS A 32 -14.61 -13.53 14.72
CA CYS A 32 -15.89 -14.19 14.54
C CYS A 32 -16.01 -14.86 13.16
N GLY A 33 -15.07 -14.61 12.25
CA GLY A 33 -15.09 -15.13 10.88
C GLY A 33 -15.82 -14.22 9.89
N ASP A 34 -16.23 -13.02 10.29
CA ASP A 34 -16.95 -12.06 9.46
C ASP A 34 -15.97 -11.19 8.66
N ILE A 35 -16.31 -10.92 7.40
CA ILE A 35 -15.46 -10.11 6.52
C ILE A 35 -15.45 -8.66 7.04
N MET A 36 -14.26 -8.17 7.39
CA MET A 36 -14.11 -6.84 8.00
C MET A 36 -14.51 -5.69 7.04
N PHE A 37 -14.43 -5.93 5.73
CA PHE A 37 -14.66 -4.91 4.70
C PHE A 37 -15.65 -5.36 3.60
N GLU A 38 -16.83 -5.84 4.00
CA GLU A 38 -17.81 -6.46 3.08
C GLU A 38 -18.25 -5.53 1.92
N ASN A 39 -18.35 -4.22 2.16
CA ASN A 39 -18.73 -3.23 1.14
C ASN A 39 -17.67 -3.03 0.07
N LEU A 40 -16.38 -3.16 0.42
CA LEU A 40 -15.27 -3.02 -0.52
C LEU A 40 -15.09 -4.29 -1.35
N ASN A 41 -15.36 -5.45 -0.77
CA ASN A 41 -15.35 -6.75 -1.45
C ASN A 41 -16.29 -6.75 -2.69
N LYS A 42 -17.47 -6.11 -2.59
CA LYS A 42 -18.44 -6.04 -3.71
C LYS A 42 -18.03 -5.14 -4.88
N GLN A 43 -17.13 -4.17 -4.67
CA GLN A 43 -16.70 -3.21 -5.70
C GLN A 43 -15.37 -3.58 -6.36
N GLY A 44 -14.63 -4.52 -5.77
CA GLY A 44 -13.27 -4.85 -6.18
C GLY A 44 -12.27 -3.73 -5.85
N PHE A 45 -10.99 -4.00 -6.07
CA PHE A 45 -9.92 -3.05 -5.78
C PHE A 45 -9.84 -1.97 -6.85
N THR A 46 -10.42 -0.81 -6.50
CA THR A 46 -10.50 0.33 -7.42
C THR A 46 -9.23 1.18 -7.41
N ILE A 47 -9.09 2.05 -8.42
CA ILE A 47 -8.04 3.07 -8.45
C ILE A 47 -8.11 4.04 -7.26
N GLY A 48 -9.32 4.25 -6.71
CA GLY A 48 -9.53 5.05 -5.50
C GLY A 48 -8.89 4.38 -4.29
N ASN A 49 -9.16 3.09 -4.10
CA ASN A 49 -8.60 2.28 -3.03
C ASN A 49 -7.08 2.20 -3.16
N ALA A 50 -6.56 1.96 -4.37
CA ALA A 50 -5.12 1.95 -4.63
C ALA A 50 -4.46 3.29 -4.27
N LYS A 51 -5.10 4.41 -4.62
CA LYS A 51 -4.59 5.74 -4.29
C LYS A 51 -4.57 5.98 -2.79
N TRP A 52 -5.64 5.61 -2.09
CA TRP A 52 -5.70 5.71 -0.64
C TRP A 52 -4.62 4.84 0.02
N CYS A 53 -4.47 3.59 -0.39
CA CYS A 53 -3.44 2.68 0.12
C CYS A 53 -2.03 3.26 -0.06
N LEU A 54 -1.75 3.78 -1.25
CA LEU A 54 -0.46 4.41 -1.56
C LEU A 54 -0.23 5.67 -0.72
N ASP A 55 -1.25 6.50 -0.51
CA ASP A 55 -1.12 7.72 0.26
C ASP A 55 -0.94 7.43 1.76
N VAL A 56 -1.62 6.42 2.32
CA VAL A 56 -1.41 5.93 3.70
C VAL A 56 0.02 5.40 3.86
N PHE A 57 0.45 4.50 2.98
CA PHE A 57 1.79 3.90 3.06
C PHE A 57 2.91 4.95 2.94
N LEU A 58 2.79 5.87 1.97
CA LEU A 58 3.76 6.97 1.84
C LEU A 58 3.67 7.99 2.97
N GLY A 59 2.53 8.09 3.67
CA GLY A 59 2.40 8.84 4.92
C GLY A 59 3.27 8.22 6.00
N PHE A 60 3.14 6.90 6.20
CA PHE A 60 3.97 6.14 7.13
C PHE A 60 5.46 6.27 6.80
N CYS A 61 5.89 6.08 5.54
CA CYS A 61 7.29 6.28 5.15
C CYS A 61 7.80 7.74 5.30
N LYS A 62 6.94 8.74 5.49
CA LYS A 62 7.44 10.10 5.81
C LYS A 62 7.75 10.25 7.28
N GLU A 63 7.04 9.54 8.14
CA GLU A 63 7.18 9.59 9.59
C GLU A 63 8.25 8.60 10.06
N ASP A 64 8.37 7.45 9.39
CA ASP A 64 9.37 6.42 9.66
C ASP A 64 10.49 6.42 8.60
N TYR A 65 11.68 6.87 9.02
CA TYR A 65 12.86 6.89 8.15
C TYR A 65 13.38 5.49 7.82
N GLU A 66 13.26 4.53 8.73
CA GLU A 66 13.73 3.16 8.50
C GLU A 66 12.88 2.50 7.41
N GLU A 67 11.56 2.61 7.51
CA GLU A 67 10.65 2.09 6.48
C GLU A 67 10.92 2.73 5.11
N ALA A 68 11.11 4.05 5.08
CA ALA A 68 11.46 4.76 3.85
C ALA A 68 12.75 4.23 3.24
N PHE A 69 13.77 4.02 4.07
CA PHE A 69 15.08 3.53 3.66
C PHE A 69 15.00 2.10 3.12
N GLU A 70 14.27 1.21 3.80
CA GLU A 70 14.06 -0.17 3.37
C GLU A 70 13.31 -0.26 2.04
N CYS A 71 12.31 0.60 1.85
CA CYS A 71 11.63 0.78 0.58
C CYS A 71 12.51 1.48 -0.48
N GLY A 72 13.73 1.87 -0.15
CA GLY A 72 14.66 2.57 -1.03
C GLY A 72 14.23 3.97 -1.42
N ILE A 73 13.31 4.58 -0.67
CA ILE A 73 12.77 5.93 -0.89
C ILE A 73 13.75 6.95 -0.29
N THR A 74 14.10 7.94 -1.08
CA THR A 74 15.00 9.03 -0.67
C THR A 74 14.27 10.37 -0.55
N LYS A 75 13.14 10.53 -1.24
CA LYS A 75 12.28 11.72 -1.17
C LYS A 75 10.89 11.41 -1.70
N ILE A 76 9.87 11.95 -1.04
CA ILE A 76 8.47 11.85 -1.47
C ILE A 76 7.98 13.23 -1.90
N ASN A 77 7.53 13.33 -3.14
CA ASN A 77 6.88 14.51 -3.69
C ASN A 77 5.38 14.25 -3.87
N LYS A 78 4.64 15.31 -4.25
CA LYS A 78 3.20 15.24 -4.49
C LYS A 78 2.80 14.13 -5.48
N ASN A 79 3.50 14.05 -6.62
CA ASN A 79 3.13 13.18 -7.75
C ASN A 79 4.16 12.07 -8.03
N SER A 80 5.25 12.02 -7.28
CA SER A 80 6.36 11.09 -7.54
C SER A 80 7.16 10.79 -6.27
N ILE A 81 7.95 9.73 -6.33
CA ILE A 81 8.95 9.38 -5.33
C ILE A 81 10.33 9.31 -5.99
N PHE A 82 11.36 9.74 -5.26
CA PHE A 82 12.75 9.54 -5.64
C PHE A 82 13.27 8.33 -4.89
N VAL A 83 13.84 7.40 -5.63
CA VAL A 83 14.27 6.11 -5.10
C VAL A 83 15.72 5.84 -5.44
N ASN A 84 16.36 4.99 -4.64
CA ASN A 84 17.72 4.54 -4.90
C ASN A 84 17.77 3.57 -6.11
N LYS A 85 18.97 3.18 -6.53
CA LYS A 85 19.15 2.30 -7.70
C LYS A 85 18.66 0.86 -7.47
N SER A 86 18.56 0.45 -6.22
CA SER A 86 18.15 -0.91 -5.84
C SER A 86 16.63 -1.05 -5.74
N PHE A 87 15.88 0.04 -5.90
CA PHE A 87 14.42 0.03 -5.83
C PHE A 87 13.82 -0.95 -6.83
N LYS A 88 12.99 -1.84 -6.30
CA LYS A 88 12.14 -2.75 -7.08
C LYS A 88 10.69 -2.47 -6.72
N LEU A 89 9.88 -2.20 -7.74
CA LEU A 89 8.47 -1.90 -7.54
C LEU A 89 7.73 -3.07 -6.87
N SER A 90 8.05 -4.32 -7.23
CA SER A 90 7.45 -5.50 -6.60
C SER A 90 7.72 -5.54 -5.09
N MET A 91 8.98 -5.38 -4.65
CA MET A 91 9.33 -5.37 -3.22
C MET A 91 8.65 -4.22 -2.46
N PHE A 92 8.48 -3.07 -3.11
CA PHE A 92 7.76 -1.94 -2.53
C PHE A 92 6.26 -2.27 -2.33
N LEU A 93 5.63 -2.97 -3.28
CA LEU A 93 4.25 -3.43 -3.12
C LEU A 93 4.14 -4.52 -2.05
N ASP A 94 5.09 -5.47 -2.00
CA ASP A 94 5.11 -6.52 -0.97
C ASP A 94 5.22 -5.93 0.44
N ARG A 95 6.09 -4.92 0.62
CA ARG A 95 6.21 -4.19 1.90
C ARG A 95 4.93 -3.46 2.27
N MET A 96 4.28 -2.82 1.31
CA MET A 96 3.00 -2.16 1.52
C MET A 96 1.92 -3.16 1.99
N LEU A 97 1.82 -4.30 1.30
CA LEU A 97 0.89 -5.37 1.66
C LEU A 97 1.18 -5.92 3.06
N CYS A 98 2.45 -6.15 3.39
CA CYS A 98 2.89 -6.57 4.73
C CYS A 98 2.43 -5.60 5.82
N LEU A 99 2.61 -4.29 5.60
CA LEU A 99 2.18 -3.26 6.54
C LEU A 99 0.66 -3.27 6.75
N PHE A 100 -0.13 -3.39 5.68
CA PHE A 100 -1.58 -3.48 5.80
C PHE A 100 -2.01 -4.76 6.53
N ASP A 101 -1.37 -5.89 6.23
CA ASP A 101 -1.65 -7.15 6.91
C ASP A 101 -1.32 -7.08 8.42
N GLU A 102 -0.18 -6.50 8.80
CA GLU A 102 0.19 -6.31 10.19
C GLU A 102 -0.75 -5.34 10.92
N ALA A 103 -1.05 -4.18 10.31
CA ALA A 103 -1.92 -3.17 10.91
C ALA A 103 -3.32 -3.73 11.19
N LEU A 104 -3.88 -4.49 10.25
CA LEU A 104 -5.16 -5.18 10.42
C LEU A 104 -5.08 -6.32 11.45
N SER A 105 -3.95 -7.03 11.54
CA SER A 105 -3.72 -8.07 12.56
C SER A 105 -3.75 -7.53 13.98
N LEU A 106 -3.29 -6.30 14.17
CA LEU A 106 -3.24 -5.64 15.47
C LEU A 106 -4.59 -5.01 15.89
N GLY A 107 -5.64 -5.17 15.07
CA GLY A 107 -6.94 -4.53 15.31
C GLY A 107 -6.90 -3.01 15.16
N THR A 108 -5.87 -2.48 14.49
CA THR A 108 -5.77 -1.05 14.23
C THR A 108 -6.87 -0.66 13.27
N SER A 109 -7.73 0.28 13.67
CA SER A 109 -8.76 0.81 12.78
C SER A 109 -8.09 1.66 11.71
N ILE A 110 -7.94 1.10 10.51
CA ILE A 110 -7.54 1.88 9.34
C ILE A 110 -8.81 2.52 8.80
N GLU A 111 -9.03 3.80 9.10
CA GLU A 111 -10.21 4.54 8.63
C GLU A 111 -10.15 4.69 7.10
N ILE A 112 -11.01 3.95 6.41
CA ILE A 112 -11.19 4.08 4.96
C ILE A 112 -12.11 5.29 4.73
N ALA A 113 -11.60 6.32 4.06
CA ALA A 113 -12.31 7.56 3.76
C ALA A 113 -13.23 7.44 2.53
#